data_AF-A0A0C2MXJ3-F1
#
_entry.id   AF-A0A0C2MXJ3-F1
#
_cell.length_a   1.000
_cell.length_b   1.000
_cell.length_c   1.000
_cell.angle_alpha   90.00
_cell.angle_beta   90.00
_cell.angle_gamma   90.00
#
_symmetry.space_group_name_H-M   'P 1'
#
loop_
_entity.id
_entity.type
_entity.pdbx_description
1 polymer ?
#
loop_
_entity_poly.entity_id
_entity_poly.type
_entity_poly.pdbx_seq_one_letter_code
_entity_poly.pdbx_strand_id
1 'polypeptide(L)'
;MYHNNGSSNRHSLISFHAGMGWKMYNSQIERFIILNNGGLLFGTKRMTNKILVSYNEGVNWYFKNISGHNLIDIFPFESENQIFIVAINYDLHTDIHSFVLFNFSHIISISHLMIDRPCGVDDFVTEYIPRYYEKCYQGKQIVYMRKKHYAKCIDNQTWPKFAINSCPCFLEDFHW
;
A
#
# COMPACT_ATOMS: atom_id res chain seq x y z
N MET A 1 -0.27 20.23 7.82
CA MET A 1 -0.69 21.21 6.79
C MET A 1 0.54 22.03 6.47
N TYR A 2 1.13 21.85 5.29
CA TYR A 2 2.29 22.65 4.88
C TYR A 2 1.75 23.92 4.22
N HIS A 3 2.02 25.07 4.82
CA HIS A 3 1.67 26.36 4.27
C HIS A 3 2.86 26.86 3.45
N ASN A 4 2.67 27.00 2.14
CA ASN A 4 3.64 27.65 1.27
C ASN A 4 2.90 28.72 0.46
N ASN A 5 3.34 29.98 0.57
CA ASN A 5 2.75 31.14 -0.13
C ASN A 5 1.21 31.26 -0.01
N GLY A 6 0.65 31.03 1.18
CA GLY A 6 -0.80 31.17 1.43
C GLY A 6 -1.67 30.05 0.87
N SER A 7 -1.10 29.07 0.15
CA SER A 7 -1.79 27.85 -0.25
C SER A 7 -1.59 26.76 0.80
N SER A 8 -2.67 26.07 1.16
CA SER A 8 -2.64 24.89 2.02
C SER A 8 -2.66 23.62 1.17
N ASN A 9 -1.57 22.87 1.19
CA ASN A 9 -1.53 21.53 0.61
C ASN A 9 -1.73 20.46 1.68
N ARG A 10 -2.68 19.55 1.41
CA ARG A 10 -2.86 18.32 2.19
C ARG A 10 -1.99 17.25 1.56
N HIS A 11 -1.12 16.63 2.36
CA HIS A 11 -0.26 15.55 1.92
C HIS A 11 -0.62 14.27 2.68
N SER A 12 -0.61 13.15 1.97
CA SER A 12 -0.69 11.83 2.58
C SER A 12 0.72 11.39 2.97
N LEU A 13 0.88 11.00 4.23
CA LEU A 13 2.13 10.50 4.79
C LEU A 13 1.93 9.01 5.11
N ILE A 14 2.80 8.16 4.60
CA ILE A 14 2.70 6.72 4.81
C ILE A 14 4.06 6.21 5.27
N SER A 15 4.04 5.35 6.29
CA SER A 15 5.21 4.62 6.73
C SER A 15 5.06 3.15 6.37
N PHE A 16 6.11 2.58 5.76
CA PHE A 16 6.24 1.14 5.48
C PHE A 16 7.15 0.45 6.50
N HIS A 17 7.63 1.19 7.51
CA HIS A 17 8.60 0.75 8.50
C HIS A 17 8.19 1.20 9.91
N ALA A 18 6.93 0.92 10.28
CA ALA A 18 6.38 1.19 11.62
C ALA A 18 6.67 2.59 12.19
N GLY A 19 6.66 3.62 11.34
CA GLY A 19 6.87 5.01 11.74
C GLY A 19 8.32 5.48 11.81
N MET A 20 9.31 4.61 11.59
CA MET A 20 10.74 5.01 11.57
C MET A 20 11.05 5.98 10.42
N GLY A 21 10.39 5.79 9.28
CA GLY A 21 10.48 6.66 8.13
C GLY A 21 9.10 6.93 7.54
N TRP A 22 8.89 8.16 7.09
CA TRP A 22 7.64 8.60 6.47
C TRP A 22 7.91 9.06 5.04
N LYS A 23 7.15 8.53 4.09
CA LYS A 23 7.13 9.05 2.71
C LYS A 23 5.95 10.00 2.57
N MET A 24 6.25 11.22 2.12
CA MET A 24 5.23 12.19 1.74
C MET A 24 4.86 11.97 0.28
N TYR A 25 3.58 11.70 0.02
CA TYR A 25 3.07 11.59 -1.35
C TYR A 25 2.52 12.91 -1.87
N ASN A 26 2.42 12.99 -3.20
CA ASN A 26 1.91 14.16 -3.89
C ASN A 26 0.49 14.51 -3.38
N SER A 27 0.28 15.79 -3.05
CA SER A 27 -1.00 16.32 -2.54
C SER A 27 -2.17 16.16 -3.51
N GLN A 28 -1.88 15.84 -4.78
CA GLN A 28 -2.89 15.55 -5.79
C GLN A 28 -3.43 14.12 -5.70
N ILE A 29 -2.86 13.23 -4.89
CA ILE A 29 -3.37 11.86 -4.72
C ILE A 29 -4.42 11.85 -3.61
N GLU A 30 -5.62 11.44 -3.97
CA GLU A 30 -6.77 11.25 -3.09
C GLU A 30 -7.16 9.77 -3.04
N ARG A 31 -7.92 9.38 -2.00
CA ARG A 31 -8.50 8.03 -1.83
C ARG A 31 -7.46 6.91 -2.00
N PHE A 32 -6.44 7.00 -1.16
CA PHE A 32 -5.33 6.06 -1.17
C PHE A 32 -5.77 4.70 -0.60
N ILE A 33 -5.50 3.64 -1.35
CA ILE A 33 -5.80 2.27 -0.98
C ILE A 33 -4.50 1.46 -1.08
N ILE A 34 -4.24 0.65 -0.05
CA ILE A 34 -3.08 -0.25 0.01
C ILE A 34 -3.62 -1.68 0.06
N LEU A 35 -3.17 -2.51 -0.88
CA LEU A 35 -3.55 -3.92 -1.02
C LEU A 35 -2.31 -4.81 -1.15
N ASN A 36 -2.50 -6.12 -1.10
CA ASN A 36 -1.45 -7.12 -1.29
C ASN A 36 -0.26 -6.88 -0.35
N ASN A 37 -0.58 -6.63 0.93
CA ASN A 37 0.38 -6.36 2.00
C ASN A 37 1.38 -5.24 1.67
N GLY A 38 0.92 -4.16 1.04
CA GLY A 38 1.78 -3.04 0.62
C GLY A 38 2.38 -3.20 -0.77
N GLY A 39 2.13 -4.33 -1.44
CA GLY A 39 2.58 -4.59 -2.80
C GLY A 39 1.81 -3.83 -3.87
N LEU A 40 0.61 -3.33 -3.57
CA LEU A 40 -0.21 -2.52 -4.48
C LEU A 40 -0.67 -1.26 -3.77
N LEU A 41 -0.30 -0.10 -4.31
CA LEU A 41 -0.81 1.20 -3.90
C LEU A 41 -1.69 1.71 -5.04
N PHE A 42 -2.93 2.07 -4.71
CA PHE A 42 -3.90 2.65 -5.63
C PHE A 42 -4.34 4.02 -5.11
N GLY A 43 -4.55 4.96 -6.02
CA GLY A 43 -5.14 6.25 -5.68
C GLY A 43 -5.79 6.92 -6.87
N THR A 44 -6.60 7.93 -6.60
CA THR A 44 -7.19 8.79 -7.63
C THR A 44 -6.49 10.13 -7.64
N LYS A 45 -6.30 10.72 -8.81
CA LYS A 45 -5.74 12.06 -8.90
C LYS A 45 -6.86 13.10 -8.81
N ARG A 46 -6.75 13.99 -7.83
CA ARG A 46 -7.68 15.09 -7.54
C ARG A 46 -8.09 15.85 -8.81
N MET A 47 -9.40 16.02 -9.00
CA MET A 47 -10.01 16.77 -10.11
C MET A 47 -9.57 16.29 -11.50
N THR A 48 -9.17 15.02 -11.62
CA THR A 48 -8.84 14.41 -12.92
C THR A 48 -9.39 13.00 -13.00
N ASN A 49 -9.70 12.57 -14.21
CA ASN A 49 -10.14 11.20 -14.50
C ASN A 49 -8.93 10.26 -14.60
N LYS A 50 -8.01 10.35 -13.64
CA LYS A 50 -6.77 9.58 -13.64
C LYS A 50 -6.66 8.78 -12.36
N ILE A 51 -6.41 7.50 -12.53
CA ILE A 51 -5.95 6.64 -11.43
C ILE A 51 -4.43 6.61 -11.43
N LEU A 52 -3.86 6.43 -10.23
CA LEU A 52 -2.46 6.16 -10.03
C LEU A 52 -2.30 4.78 -9.39
N VAL A 53 -1.34 4.03 -9.87
CA VAL A 53 -1.00 2.71 -9.35
C VAL A 53 0.50 2.63 -9.12
N SER A 54 0.92 2.06 -8.00
CA SER A 54 2.32 1.73 -7.74
C SER A 54 2.45 0.32 -7.19
N TYR A 55 3.49 -0.39 -7.63
CA TYR A 55 3.78 -1.77 -7.24
C TYR A 55 5.05 -1.89 -6.38
N ASN A 56 5.63 -0.75 -5.98
CA ASN A 56 6.91 -0.69 -5.28
C ASN A 56 6.91 0.41 -4.21
N GLU A 57 5.89 0.39 -3.34
CA GLU A 57 5.76 1.33 -2.21
C GLU A 57 5.85 2.81 -2.65
N GLY A 58 5.26 3.13 -3.81
CA GLY A 58 5.19 4.49 -4.33
C GLY A 58 6.51 5.06 -4.84
N VAL A 59 7.53 4.23 -5.08
CA VAL A 59 8.78 4.67 -5.74
C VAL A 59 8.51 5.03 -7.20
N ASN A 60 7.76 4.19 -7.92
CA ASN A 60 7.31 4.44 -9.29
C ASN A 60 5.79 4.43 -9.36
N TRP A 61 5.23 5.40 -10.11
CA TRP A 61 3.79 5.56 -10.30
C TRP A 61 3.41 5.41 -11.76
N TYR A 62 2.37 4.64 -12.02
CA TYR A 62 1.75 4.45 -13.32
C TYR A 62 0.41 5.20 -13.35
N PHE A 63 0.16 5.92 -14.42
CA PHE A 63 -1.06 6.71 -14.60
C PHE A 63 -1.92 6.10 -15.68
N LYS A 64 -3.22 6.00 -15.43
CA LYS A 64 -4.19 5.57 -16.44
C LYS A 64 -5.37 6.52 -16.45
N ASN A 65 -5.71 7.03 -17.64
CA ASN A 65 -6.95 7.75 -17.85
C ASN A 65 -8.10 6.75 -17.75
N ILE A 66 -9.09 7.08 -16.94
CA ILE A 66 -10.38 6.39 -16.92
C ILE A 66 -11.39 7.23 -17.68
N SER A 67 -12.36 6.58 -18.31
CA SER A 67 -13.46 7.27 -19.01
C SER A 67 -14.45 7.92 -18.04
N GLY A 68 -14.43 7.53 -16.76
CA GLY A 68 -15.31 8.05 -15.72
C GLY A 68 -14.94 9.47 -15.28
N HIS A 69 -15.95 10.34 -15.17
CA HIS A 69 -15.80 11.74 -14.82
C HIS A 69 -15.62 11.99 -13.32
N ASN A 70 -16.27 11.19 -12.46
CA ASN A 70 -16.19 11.37 -11.02
C ASN A 70 -16.36 10.02 -10.31
N LEU A 71 -15.24 9.46 -9.84
CA LEU A 71 -15.32 8.39 -8.86
C LEU A 71 -15.86 9.00 -7.58
N ILE A 72 -16.98 8.49 -7.05
CA ILE A 72 -17.59 8.97 -5.80
C ILE A 72 -17.26 8.06 -4.62
N ASP A 73 -17.10 6.76 -4.87
CA ASP A 73 -16.70 5.79 -3.85
C ASP A 73 -15.81 4.70 -4.43
N ILE A 74 -14.98 4.08 -3.59
CA ILE A 74 -13.99 3.07 -3.98
C ILE A 74 -13.90 1.98 -2.92
N PHE A 75 -14.22 0.76 -3.31
CA PHE A 75 -14.23 -0.43 -2.48
C PHE A 75 -13.12 -1.39 -2.91
N PRO A 76 -12.12 -1.65 -2.06
CA PRO A 76 -11.17 -2.71 -2.31
C PRO A 76 -11.77 -4.08 -2.03
N PHE A 77 -11.36 -5.07 -2.80
CA PHE A 77 -11.59 -6.48 -2.51
C PHE A 77 -10.30 -7.26 -2.73
N GLU A 78 -9.91 -8.03 -1.73
CA GLU A 78 -8.69 -8.82 -1.74
C GLU A 78 -9.00 -10.23 -1.24
N SER A 79 -8.60 -11.21 -2.04
CA SER A 79 -8.60 -12.64 -1.73
C SER A 79 -7.30 -13.26 -2.22
N GLU A 80 -7.03 -14.53 -1.89
CA GLU A 80 -5.73 -15.19 -2.15
C GLU A 80 -5.21 -15.03 -3.58
N ASN A 81 -6.10 -15.03 -4.59
CA ASN A 81 -5.72 -14.95 -6.00
C ASN A 81 -6.43 -13.83 -6.77
N GLN A 82 -7.27 -13.05 -6.11
CA GLN A 82 -8.03 -11.99 -6.76
C GLN A 82 -7.89 -10.71 -5.98
N ILE A 83 -7.38 -9.70 -6.67
CA ILE A 83 -7.31 -8.33 -6.20
C ILE A 83 -8.13 -7.54 -7.19
N PHE A 84 -9.19 -6.91 -6.70
CA PHE A 84 -9.95 -5.96 -7.51
C PHE A 84 -10.38 -4.77 -6.70
N ILE A 85 -10.55 -3.66 -7.39
CA ILE A 85 -11.09 -2.44 -6.82
C ILE A 85 -12.34 -2.11 -7.60
N VAL A 86 -13.47 -1.99 -6.91
CA VAL A 86 -14.72 -1.52 -7.48
C VAL A 86 -14.86 -0.06 -7.14
N ALA A 87 -15.09 0.78 -8.14
CA ALA A 87 -15.42 2.18 -7.92
C ALA A 87 -16.81 2.50 -8.48
N ILE A 88 -17.53 3.36 -7.76
CA ILE A 88 -18.77 3.95 -8.26
C ILE A 88 -18.38 5.23 -8.99
N ASN A 89 -18.68 5.28 -10.28
CA ASN A 89 -18.52 6.47 -11.11
C ASN A 89 -19.87 7.11 -11.36
N TYR A 90 -19.98 8.39 -11.06
CA TYR A 90 -21.16 9.20 -11.32
C TYR A 90 -20.88 10.21 -12.43
N ASP A 91 -21.63 10.11 -13.53
CA ASP A 91 -21.52 11.02 -14.64
C ASP A 91 -22.49 12.20 -14.48
N LEU A 92 -21.95 13.38 -14.20
CA LEU A 92 -22.75 14.59 -13.96
C LEU A 92 -23.52 15.08 -15.19
N HIS A 93 -23.11 14.71 -16.40
CA HIS A 93 -23.74 15.18 -17.63
C HIS A 93 -24.95 14.33 -18.01
N THR A 94 -24.86 13.02 -17.76
CA THR A 94 -25.91 12.06 -18.10
C THR A 94 -26.77 11.64 -16.91
N ASP A 95 -26.37 12.00 -15.69
CA ASP A 95 -26.99 11.57 -14.43
C ASP A 95 -27.00 10.04 -14.25
N ILE A 96 -26.00 9.37 -14.82
CA ILE A 96 -25.88 7.91 -14.78
C ILE A 96 -24.82 7.48 -13.75
N HIS A 97 -25.19 6.49 -12.95
CA HIS A 97 -24.27 5.77 -12.07
C HIS A 97 -23.74 4.53 -12.80
N SER A 98 -22.43 4.32 -12.71
CA SER A 98 -21.74 3.20 -13.34
C SER A 98 -20.77 2.57 -12.35
N PHE A 99 -20.58 1.26 -12.46
CA PHE A 99 -19.56 0.55 -11.70
C PHE A 99 -18.33 0.34 -12.58
N VAL A 100 -17.17 0.72 -12.05
CA VAL A 100 -15.88 0.51 -12.71
C VAL A 100 -15.12 -0.54 -11.93
N LEU A 101 -14.83 -1.66 -12.58
CA LEU A 101 -14.03 -2.73 -12.01
C LEU A 101 -12.58 -2.59 -12.47
N PHE A 102 -11.67 -2.39 -11.52
CA PHE A 102 -10.23 -2.47 -11.75
C PHE A 102 -9.74 -3.85 -11.34
N ASN A 103 -9.42 -4.70 -12.32
CA ASN A 103 -8.91 -6.04 -12.06
C ASN A 103 -7.37 -6.02 -11.98
N PHE A 104 -6.85 -6.42 -10.82
CA PHE A 104 -5.44 -6.48 -10.48
C PHE A 104 -4.95 -7.93 -10.26
N SER A 105 -5.73 -8.93 -10.67
CA SER A 105 -5.35 -10.34 -10.55
C SER A 105 -4.15 -10.70 -11.45
N HIS A 106 -3.88 -9.88 -12.48
CA HIS A 106 -2.79 -10.07 -13.44
C HIS A 106 -1.84 -8.89 -13.56
N ILE A 107 -1.41 -8.33 -12.41
CA ILE A 107 -0.56 -7.14 -12.34
C ILE A 107 0.81 -7.31 -13.01
N ILE A 108 1.45 -8.45 -12.77
CA ILE A 108 2.84 -8.74 -13.14
C ILE A 108 2.88 -9.31 -14.56
N SER A 109 1.77 -9.90 -15.02
CA SER A 109 1.64 -10.44 -16.35
C SER A 109 1.70 -9.34 -17.42
N ILE A 110 2.87 -9.19 -18.06
CA ILE A 110 3.05 -8.36 -19.25
C ILE A 110 2.86 -9.25 -20.47
N SER A 111 1.70 -9.15 -21.13
CA SER A 111 1.41 -9.73 -22.45
C SER A 111 2.00 -11.14 -22.67
N HIS A 112 1.80 -12.05 -21.71
CA HIS A 112 2.25 -13.45 -21.74
C HIS A 112 3.76 -13.73 -21.59
N LEU A 113 4.60 -12.70 -21.42
CA LEU A 113 6.05 -12.89 -21.20
C LEU A 113 6.41 -13.21 -19.76
N MET A 114 5.57 -12.76 -18.82
CA MET A 114 5.67 -13.07 -17.40
C MET A 114 4.31 -13.54 -16.92
N ILE A 115 4.31 -14.55 -16.06
CA ILE A 115 3.11 -15.03 -15.36
C ILE A 115 3.18 -14.48 -13.94
N ASP A 116 2.05 -14.05 -13.39
CA ASP A 116 1.96 -13.72 -11.97
C ASP A 116 2.36 -14.95 -11.15
N ARG A 117 3.46 -14.82 -10.42
CA ARG A 117 3.93 -15.89 -9.53
C ARG A 117 3.61 -15.54 -8.08
N PRO A 118 3.32 -16.55 -7.24
CA PRO A 118 3.28 -16.35 -5.80
C PRO A 118 4.65 -15.93 -5.28
N CYS A 119 4.67 -15.16 -4.19
CA CYS A 119 5.91 -14.77 -3.54
C CYS A 119 6.57 -15.98 -2.85
N GLY A 120 7.82 -16.25 -3.23
CA GLY A 120 8.67 -17.24 -2.57
C GLY A 120 9.39 -16.62 -1.37
N VAL A 121 10.06 -17.45 -0.55
CA VAL A 121 10.79 -16.98 0.64
C VAL A 121 11.85 -15.93 0.28
N ASP A 122 12.51 -16.07 -0.86
CA ASP A 122 13.52 -15.12 -1.34
C ASP A 122 12.97 -13.75 -1.74
N ASP A 123 11.64 -13.60 -1.87
CA ASP A 123 10.98 -12.32 -2.14
C ASP A 123 10.73 -11.49 -0.88
N PHE A 124 11.03 -12.05 0.30
CA PHE A 124 10.85 -11.36 1.57
C PHE A 124 12.21 -10.96 2.17
N VAL A 125 12.14 -9.97 3.05
CA VAL A 125 13.21 -9.56 3.93
C VAL A 125 12.71 -9.63 5.36
N THR A 126 13.55 -10.20 6.22
CA THR A 126 13.30 -10.27 7.66
C THR A 126 13.70 -8.95 8.29
N GLU A 127 12.74 -8.22 8.86
CA GLU A 127 12.95 -6.94 9.51
C GLU A 127 12.52 -6.99 10.97
N TYR A 128 13.24 -6.25 11.82
CA TYR A 128 12.83 -6.03 13.21
C TYR A 128 11.90 -4.82 13.25
N ILE A 129 10.95 -4.82 14.19
CA ILE A 129 10.18 -3.60 14.46
C ILE A 129 11.19 -2.50 14.88
N PRO A 130 11.28 -1.40 14.12
CA PRO A 130 12.22 -0.35 14.42
C PRO A 130 11.87 0.34 15.74
N ARG A 131 12.90 0.58 16.54
CA ARG A 131 12.86 1.24 17.85
C ARG A 131 14.09 2.10 18.00
N TYR A 132 14.04 3.08 18.91
CA TYR A 132 15.09 4.08 19.06
C TYR A 132 16.41 3.52 19.58
N TYR A 133 16.37 2.59 20.53
CA TYR A 133 17.56 2.13 21.25
C TYR A 133 17.86 0.66 21.01
N GLU A 134 16.85 -0.23 21.07
CA GLU A 134 17.06 -1.67 20.98
C GLU A 134 15.94 -2.43 20.24
N LYS A 135 16.18 -3.68 19.86
CA LYS A 135 15.19 -4.56 19.20
C LYS A 135 14.14 -5.11 20.16
N CYS A 136 14.36 -4.99 21.46
CA CYS A 136 13.53 -5.55 22.52
C CYS A 136 12.59 -4.52 23.12
N TYR A 137 11.40 -4.98 23.49
CA TYR A 137 10.40 -4.20 24.20
C TYR A 137 9.44 -5.11 24.94
N GLN A 138 9.20 -4.80 26.19
CA GLN A 138 8.47 -5.61 27.14
C GLN A 138 8.99 -7.06 27.14
N GLY A 139 10.33 -7.22 27.14
CA GLY A 139 11.00 -8.51 27.07
C GLY A 139 10.73 -9.32 25.79
N LYS A 140 10.27 -8.67 24.72
CA LYS A 140 9.94 -9.31 23.44
C LYS A 140 10.65 -8.64 22.28
N GLN A 141 11.22 -9.47 21.42
CA GLN A 141 11.74 -9.08 20.12
C GLN A 141 10.78 -9.57 19.05
N ILE A 142 10.23 -8.64 18.26
CA ILE A 142 9.31 -8.95 17.17
C ILE A 142 10.05 -8.78 15.85
N VAL A 143 10.01 -9.85 15.06
CA VAL A 143 10.61 -9.93 13.74
C VAL A 143 9.49 -10.20 12.76
N TYR A 144 9.39 -9.45 11.67
CA TYR A 144 8.40 -9.67 10.62
C TYR A 144 9.04 -9.90 9.26
N MET A 145 8.36 -10.66 8.41
CA MET A 145 8.74 -10.82 7.01
C MET A 145 8.00 -9.78 6.20
N ARG A 146 8.76 -8.89 5.57
CA ARG A 146 8.25 -7.88 4.65
C ARG A 146 8.58 -8.28 3.23
N LYS A 147 7.62 -8.16 2.31
CA LYS A 147 7.90 -8.33 0.89
C LYS A 147 8.90 -7.26 0.44
N LYS A 148 9.92 -7.64 -0.32
CA LYS A 148 10.88 -6.71 -0.90
C LYS A 148 10.14 -5.75 -1.84
N HIS A 149 10.44 -4.45 -1.75
CA HIS A 149 9.77 -3.42 -2.56
C HIS A 149 9.94 -3.62 -4.09
N TYR A 150 10.95 -4.37 -4.53
CA TYR A 150 11.18 -4.71 -5.94
C TYR A 150 10.64 -6.09 -6.34
N ALA A 151 10.12 -6.88 -5.39
CA ALA A 151 9.57 -8.19 -5.69
C ALA A 151 8.23 -8.06 -6.40
N LYS A 152 8.20 -8.55 -7.64
CA LYS A 152 6.99 -8.63 -8.48
C LYS A 152 6.38 -10.02 -8.32
N CYS A 153 5.60 -10.19 -7.25
CA CYS A 153 4.90 -11.43 -6.91
C CYS A 153 3.60 -11.13 -6.14
N ILE A 154 2.66 -12.07 -6.10
CA ILE A 154 1.44 -11.96 -5.28
C ILE A 154 1.71 -12.60 -3.92
N ASP A 155 1.49 -11.85 -2.84
CA ASP A 155 1.65 -12.37 -1.49
C ASP A 155 0.37 -13.09 -1.06
N ASN A 156 0.30 -14.38 -1.39
CA ASN A 156 -0.79 -15.28 -1.04
C ASN A 156 -0.48 -16.12 0.21
N GLN A 157 0.54 -15.76 1.00
CA GLN A 157 0.95 -16.58 2.13
C GLN A 157 -0.02 -16.46 3.30
N THR A 158 -0.40 -17.60 3.86
CA THR A 158 -1.25 -17.74 5.04
C THR A 158 -0.45 -17.90 6.34
N TRP A 159 0.88 -17.96 6.25
CA TRP A 159 1.75 -18.24 7.40
C TRP A 159 1.92 -17.00 8.29
N PRO A 160 2.29 -17.17 9.57
CA PRO A 160 2.55 -16.03 10.46
C PRO A 160 3.66 -15.15 9.87
N LYS A 161 3.34 -13.90 9.56
CA LYS A 161 4.30 -12.93 9.02
C LYS A 161 5.25 -12.36 10.08
N PHE A 162 5.21 -12.90 11.29
CA PHE A 162 6.07 -12.48 12.37
C PHE A 162 6.44 -13.63 13.30
N ALA A 163 7.60 -13.49 13.93
CA ALA A 163 8.07 -14.31 15.04
C ALA A 163 8.26 -13.41 16.26
N ILE A 164 7.91 -13.94 17.44
CA ILE A 164 8.13 -13.29 18.73
C ILE A 164 9.14 -14.11 19.50
N ASN A 165 10.31 -13.53 19.76
CA ASN A 165 11.34 -14.12 20.57
C ASN A 165 11.37 -13.43 21.94
N SER A 166 11.57 -14.20 23.00
CA SER A 166 11.84 -13.63 24.33
C SER A 166 13.21 -12.96 24.37
N CYS A 167 13.34 -11.90 25.14
CA CYS A 167 14.62 -11.28 25.43
C CYS A 167 14.67 -10.70 26.86
N PRO A 168 15.87 -10.37 27.36
CA PRO A 168 16.01 -9.74 28.67
C PRO A 168 15.20 -8.45 28.76
N CYS A 169 14.68 -8.16 29.95
CA CYS A 169 14.01 -6.90 30.20
C CYS A 169 15.03 -5.76 30.27
N PHE A 170 14.68 -4.62 29.68
CA PHE A 170 15.46 -3.38 29.78
C PHE A 170 14.74 -2.36 30.65
N LEU A 171 15.44 -1.30 31.06
CA LEU A 171 14.87 -0.26 31.93
C LEU A 171 13.60 0.37 31.31
N GLU A 172 13.53 0.45 29.97
CA GLU A 172 12.41 1.01 29.23
C GLU A 172 11.13 0.15 29.30
N ASP A 173 11.22 -1.10 29.77
CA ASP A 173 10.09 -2.01 29.92
C ASP A 173 9.28 -1.76 31.20
N PHE A 174 9.81 -0.93 32.11
CA PHE A 174 9.19 -0.63 33.39
C PHE A 174 8.52 0.75 33.36
N HIS A 175 7.27 0.81 33.79
CA HIS A 175 6.60 2.08 34.05
C HIS A 175 7.19 2.74 35.29
N TRP A 176 7.30 4.08 35.26
CA TRP A 176 7.77 4.89 36.39
C TRP A 176 6.72 5.00 37.49
#